data_AF-M4Z123-F1
#
_entry.id   AF-M4Z123-F1
#
_cell.length_a   1.000
_cell.length_b   1.000
_cell.length_c   1.000
_cell.angle_alpha   90.00
_cell.angle_beta   90.00
_cell.angle_gamma   90.00
#
_symmetry.space_group_name_H-M   'P 1'
#
loop_
_entity.id
_entity.type
_entity.pdbx_description
1 polymer ?
#
loop_
_entity_poly.entity_id
_entity_poly.type
_entity_poly.pdbx_seq_one_letter_code
_entity_poly.pdbx_strand_id
1 'polypeptide(L)'
;MRRAISFILFGCVLLWPGLSTSPAAGAEVPQEGAVWTAIIPDAFPRNVYVWHLLADGSYREDGRNAVTGVAVQLTLSGQWTRDGAGMTLRQQDEPFVFVGSILGHLYIGTLYHRGRAISRFCAAEGEAAPTQCDAETTS
;
A
#
# COMPACT_ATOMS: atom_id res chain seq x y z
N MET A 1 2.55 76.91 -6.97
CA MET A 1 2.81 77.01 -8.42
C MET A 1 3.05 75.59 -8.95
N ARG A 2 2.30 75.19 -10.00
CA ARG A 2 2.67 74.23 -11.10
C ARG A 2 3.15 72.81 -10.68
N ARG A 3 2.65 71.67 -11.16
CA ARG A 3 1.85 71.30 -12.35
C ARG A 3 1.43 69.80 -12.27
N ALA A 4 0.25 69.49 -12.83
CA ALA A 4 -0.22 68.33 -13.63
C ALA A 4 0.32 66.90 -13.36
N ILE A 5 -0.53 65.89 -13.09
CA ILE A 5 -1.39 65.08 -14.01
C ILE A 5 -0.59 64.41 -15.15
N SER A 6 -0.49 63.07 -15.16
CA SER A 6 -0.88 62.27 -16.33
C SER A 6 -0.94 60.77 -16.03
N PHE A 7 -2.02 60.16 -16.52
CA PHE A 7 -2.34 58.73 -16.53
C PHE A 7 -1.61 57.98 -17.67
N ILE A 8 -1.89 56.67 -17.74
CA ILE A 8 -2.11 55.79 -18.92
C ILE A 8 -1.02 54.72 -19.23
N LEU A 9 -1.54 53.50 -19.46
CA LEU A 9 -1.11 52.36 -20.32
C LEU A 9 -0.54 51.17 -19.51
N PHE A 10 -1.27 50.07 -19.27
CA PHE A 10 -1.99 49.13 -20.17
C PHE A 10 -1.07 48.45 -21.20
N GLY A 11 -0.80 47.15 -20.97
CA GLY A 11 -0.41 46.17 -21.99
C GLY A 11 1.06 45.73 -21.99
N CYS A 12 1.32 44.46 -21.63
CA CYS A 12 1.81 43.50 -22.62
C CYS A 12 1.69 42.06 -22.11
N VAL A 13 1.15 41.23 -23.01
CA VAL A 13 0.78 39.84 -22.88
C VAL A 13 2.01 38.95 -23.17
N LEU A 14 2.15 37.90 -22.36
CA LEU A 14 2.68 36.54 -22.61
C LEU A 14 3.83 36.35 -23.60
N LEU A 15 4.90 35.66 -23.15
CA LEU A 15 5.43 34.44 -23.78
C LEU A 15 6.69 34.00 -22.99
N TRP A 16 6.51 33.06 -22.05
CA TRP A 16 7.64 32.30 -21.51
C TRP A 16 7.50 30.84 -21.94
N PRO A 17 8.47 30.26 -22.66
CA PRO A 17 8.50 28.84 -22.98
C PRO A 17 9.01 28.11 -21.73
N GLY A 18 8.12 27.41 -21.02
CA GLY A 18 8.44 26.81 -19.74
C GLY A 18 7.94 25.38 -19.62
N LEU A 19 8.87 24.45 -19.82
CA LEU A 19 8.88 23.09 -19.31
C LEU A 19 7.70 22.18 -19.69
N SER A 20 7.95 21.34 -20.69
CA SER A 20 7.31 20.03 -20.79
C SER A 20 7.65 19.22 -19.54
N THR A 21 6.82 19.32 -18.52
CA THR A 21 6.80 18.37 -17.40
C THR A 21 6.30 17.05 -17.96
N SER A 22 7.21 16.13 -18.29
CA SER A 22 6.84 14.73 -18.50
C SER A 22 6.07 14.28 -17.25
N PRO A 23 4.86 13.72 -17.36
CA PRO A 23 4.26 13.05 -16.23
C PRO A 23 5.21 11.91 -15.86
N ALA A 24 5.87 12.04 -14.71
CA ALA A 24 6.47 10.89 -14.05
C ALA A 24 5.34 9.86 -13.95
N ALA A 25 5.56 8.68 -14.52
CA ALA A 25 4.64 7.57 -14.44
C ALA A 25 4.34 7.35 -12.95
N GLY A 26 3.20 7.87 -12.50
CA GLY A 26 2.66 7.54 -11.19
C GLY A 26 2.39 6.07 -11.26
N ALA A 27 3.11 5.28 -10.46
CA ALA A 27 2.74 3.90 -10.21
C ALA A 27 1.24 3.88 -9.92
N GLU A 28 0.47 3.21 -10.79
CA GLU A 28 -0.97 3.09 -10.61
C GLU A 28 -1.20 2.62 -9.17
N VAL A 29 -1.92 3.42 -8.40
CA VAL A 29 -2.24 3.11 -7.01
C VAL A 29 -3.22 1.94 -7.08
N PRO A 30 -2.90 0.74 -6.54
CA PRO A 30 -3.85 -0.37 -6.49
C PRO A 30 -5.22 0.10 -6.02
N GLN A 31 -6.22 -0.27 -6.82
CA GLN A 31 -7.59 0.17 -6.70
C GLN A 31 -8.18 -0.23 -5.34
N GLU A 32 -8.95 0.65 -4.73
CA GLU A 32 -9.78 0.32 -3.56
C GLU A 32 -10.65 -0.91 -3.88
N GLY A 33 -10.61 -1.96 -3.04
CA GLY A 33 -11.19 -3.26 -3.37
C GLY A 33 -10.19 -4.37 -3.75
N ALA A 34 -8.91 -4.25 -3.36
CA ALA A 34 -7.85 -5.17 -3.76
C ALA A 34 -7.80 -6.48 -2.95
N VAL A 35 -7.31 -7.55 -3.59
CA VAL A 35 -7.00 -8.83 -2.95
C VAL A 35 -5.48 -8.97 -2.85
N TRP A 36 -4.98 -9.42 -1.70
CA TRP A 36 -3.57 -9.72 -1.49
C TRP A 36 -3.42 -11.08 -0.84
N THR A 37 -2.49 -11.90 -1.30
CA THR A 37 -2.19 -13.18 -0.66
C THR A 37 -0.80 -13.18 -0.07
N ALA A 38 -0.71 -13.38 1.24
CA ALA A 38 0.48 -13.24 2.06
C ALA A 38 1.04 -14.58 2.55
N ILE A 39 2.36 -14.60 2.73
CA ILE A 39 3.11 -15.59 3.49
C ILE A 39 3.83 -14.91 4.66
N ILE A 40 3.99 -15.64 5.76
CA ILE A 40 4.66 -15.15 6.97
C ILE A 40 5.67 -16.23 7.41
N PRO A 41 6.84 -16.33 6.74
CA PRO A 41 7.67 -17.53 6.82
C PRO A 41 8.21 -17.84 8.21
N ASP A 42 8.50 -16.82 9.02
CA ASP A 42 9.15 -17.03 10.32
C ASP A 42 8.14 -17.39 11.41
N ALA A 43 7.00 -16.68 11.49
CA ALA A 43 5.98 -16.94 12.50
C ALA A 43 4.98 -18.05 12.12
N PHE A 44 4.64 -18.18 10.82
CA PHE A 44 3.60 -19.10 10.33
C PHE A 44 4.04 -19.80 9.04
N PRO A 45 5.11 -20.62 9.06
CA PRO A 45 5.82 -21.13 7.87
C PRO A 45 4.99 -21.98 6.91
N ARG A 46 3.81 -22.46 7.33
CA ARG A 46 2.97 -23.37 6.54
C ARG A 46 1.63 -22.77 6.16
N ASN A 47 1.43 -21.49 6.42
CA ASN A 47 0.14 -20.83 6.22
C ASN A 47 0.25 -19.76 5.13
N VAL A 48 -0.84 -19.61 4.40
CA VAL A 48 -1.07 -18.49 3.48
C VAL A 48 -2.34 -17.76 3.90
N TYR A 49 -2.35 -16.45 3.72
CA TYR A 49 -3.40 -15.56 4.21
C TYR A 49 -3.90 -14.70 3.06
N VAL A 50 -5.20 -14.70 2.79
CA VAL A 50 -5.81 -13.84 1.76
C VAL A 50 -6.46 -12.66 2.45
N TRP A 51 -6.09 -11.46 2.04
CA TRP A 51 -6.63 -10.20 2.50
C TRP A 51 -7.52 -9.59 1.42
N HIS A 52 -8.79 -9.39 1.74
CA HIS A 52 -9.72 -8.63 0.91
C HIS A 52 -9.86 -7.23 1.50
N LEU A 53 -9.22 -6.24 0.89
CA LEU A 53 -9.25 -4.83 1.31
C LEU A 53 -10.48 -4.16 0.69
N LEU A 54 -11.38 -3.65 1.50
CA LEU A 54 -12.61 -3.00 1.05
C LEU A 54 -12.41 -1.47 0.96
N ALA A 55 -13.14 -0.81 0.06
CA ALA A 55 -13.03 0.63 -0.15
C ALA A 55 -13.42 1.48 1.08
N ASP A 56 -14.15 0.91 2.03
CA ASP A 56 -14.54 1.58 3.27
C ASP A 56 -13.43 1.60 4.35
N GLY A 57 -12.23 1.08 4.03
CA GLY A 57 -11.12 0.99 4.96
C GLY A 57 -11.13 -0.26 5.85
N SER A 58 -12.12 -1.14 5.71
CA SER A 58 -12.13 -2.45 6.38
C SER A 58 -11.44 -3.52 5.53
N TYR A 59 -10.99 -4.60 6.16
CA TYR A 59 -10.53 -5.78 5.42
C TYR A 59 -10.97 -7.09 6.08
N ARG A 60 -11.01 -8.15 5.28
CA ARG A 60 -11.22 -9.53 5.74
C ARG A 60 -9.98 -10.38 5.47
N GLU A 61 -9.70 -11.32 6.36
CA GLU A 61 -8.56 -12.24 6.25
C GLU A 61 -8.99 -13.70 6.36
N ASP A 62 -8.69 -14.48 5.33
CA ASP A 62 -8.86 -15.92 5.32
C ASP A 62 -7.49 -16.62 5.37
N GLY A 63 -7.27 -17.44 6.40
CA GLY A 63 -6.03 -18.20 6.57
C GLY A 63 -6.21 -19.68 6.20
N ARG A 64 -5.28 -20.23 5.41
CA ARG A 64 -5.26 -21.67 5.07
C ARG A 64 -3.85 -22.26 5.17
N ASN A 65 -3.77 -23.57 5.39
CA ASN A 65 -2.53 -24.30 5.27
C ASN A 65 -2.12 -24.42 3.80
N ALA A 66 -0.88 -24.10 3.47
CA ALA A 66 -0.36 -24.07 2.11
C ALA A 66 -0.37 -25.44 1.41
N VAL A 67 -0.27 -26.54 2.17
CA VAL A 67 -0.18 -27.90 1.63
C VAL A 67 -1.57 -28.53 1.50
N THR A 68 -2.39 -28.40 2.53
CA THR A 68 -3.69 -29.10 2.58
C THR A 68 -4.86 -28.24 2.11
N GLY A 69 -4.67 -26.92 2.01
CA GLY A 69 -5.75 -25.97 1.72
C GLY A 69 -6.78 -25.80 2.84
N VAL A 70 -6.62 -26.52 3.96
CA VAL A 70 -7.55 -26.48 5.08
C VAL A 70 -7.43 -25.13 5.81
N ALA A 71 -8.58 -24.54 6.15
CA ALA A 71 -8.64 -23.31 6.93
C ALA A 71 -7.93 -23.49 8.29
N VAL A 72 -7.10 -22.52 8.68
CA VAL A 72 -6.37 -22.55 9.96
C VAL A 72 -7.01 -21.67 11.03
N GLN A 73 -8.01 -20.87 10.65
CA GLN A 73 -8.73 -19.93 11.48
C GLN A 73 -10.11 -19.63 10.89
N LEU A 74 -11.01 -19.04 11.70
CA LEU A 74 -12.19 -18.35 11.17
C LEU A 74 -11.76 -17.11 10.38
N THR A 75 -12.59 -16.62 9.47
CA THR A 75 -12.32 -15.34 8.81
C THR A 75 -12.16 -14.24 9.85
N LEU A 76 -11.02 -13.57 9.83
CA LEU A 76 -10.76 -12.41 10.66
C LEU A 76 -11.14 -11.13 9.91
N SER A 77 -11.29 -10.04 10.66
CA SER A 77 -11.56 -8.72 10.10
C SER A 77 -10.65 -7.67 10.74
N GLY A 78 -10.55 -6.53 10.09
CA GLY A 78 -9.73 -5.45 10.57
C GLY A 78 -9.92 -4.16 9.77
N GLN A 79 -9.00 -3.24 9.98
CA GLN A 79 -8.94 -1.95 9.30
C GLN A 79 -7.62 -1.83 8.55
N TRP A 80 -7.63 -1.16 7.41
CA TRP A 80 -6.44 -0.85 6.65
C TRP A 80 -6.35 0.64 6.34
N THR A 81 -5.12 1.10 6.18
CA THR A 81 -4.80 2.47 5.77
C THR A 81 -3.62 2.45 4.82
N ARG A 82 -3.57 3.44 3.93
CA ARG A 82 -2.48 3.61 2.98
C ARG A 82 -2.05 5.08 2.92
N ASP A 83 -0.74 5.28 2.89
CA ASP A 83 -0.09 6.58 2.71
C ASP A 83 1.05 6.42 1.68
N GLY A 84 0.79 6.85 0.45
CA GLY A 84 1.68 6.61 -0.70
C GLY A 84 1.95 5.11 -0.91
N ALA A 85 3.21 4.72 -0.81
CA ALA A 85 3.62 3.31 -0.87
C ALA A 85 3.44 2.58 0.47
N GLY A 86 3.31 3.28 1.59
CA GLY A 86 3.10 2.69 2.90
C GLY A 86 1.69 2.14 3.07
N MET A 87 1.56 0.93 3.61
CA MET A 87 0.27 0.33 3.93
C MET A 87 0.33 -0.31 5.32
N THR A 88 -0.76 -0.19 6.07
CA THR A 88 -0.93 -0.81 7.39
C THR A 88 -2.26 -1.54 7.48
N LEU A 89 -2.24 -2.80 7.91
CA LEU A 89 -3.44 -3.59 8.24
C LEU A 89 -3.44 -3.88 9.74
N ARG A 90 -4.56 -3.65 10.42
CA ARG A 90 -4.75 -3.88 11.86
C ARG A 90 -5.95 -4.78 12.09
N GLN A 91 -5.75 -5.93 12.73
CA GLN A 91 -6.85 -6.84 13.06
C GLN A 91 -7.74 -6.26 14.17
N GLN A 92 -9.05 -6.52 14.10
CA GLN A 92 -10.06 -5.88 14.96
C GLN A 92 -10.11 -6.47 16.38
N ASP A 93 -9.80 -7.76 16.56
CA ASP A 93 -9.88 -8.44 17.86
C ASP A 93 -8.57 -9.12 18.26
N GLU A 94 -7.59 -9.10 17.36
CA GLU A 94 -6.28 -9.69 17.58
C GLU A 94 -5.21 -8.60 17.61
N PRO A 95 -4.20 -8.70 18.47
CA PRO A 95 -3.19 -7.66 18.64
C PRO A 95 -2.11 -7.70 17.54
N PHE A 96 -2.46 -8.09 16.33
CA PHE A 96 -1.59 -8.13 15.17
C PHE A 96 -1.74 -6.88 14.28
N VAL A 97 -0.60 -6.37 13.83
CA VAL A 97 -0.51 -5.25 12.89
C VAL A 97 0.52 -5.58 11.83
N PHE A 98 0.14 -5.49 10.56
CA PHE A 98 1.04 -5.61 9.42
C PHE A 98 1.39 -4.21 8.96
N VAL A 99 2.67 -3.86 8.95
CA VAL A 99 3.15 -2.57 8.47
C VAL A 99 4.19 -2.82 7.39
N GLY A 100 4.01 -2.23 6.21
CA GLY A 100 4.93 -2.44 5.11
C GLY A 100 4.83 -1.41 4.01
N SER A 101 5.42 -1.73 2.87
CA SER A 101 5.39 -0.91 1.67
C SER A 101 5.02 -1.73 0.44
N ILE A 102 4.29 -1.10 -0.48
CA ILE A 102 3.92 -1.65 -1.77
C ILE A 102 5.02 -1.30 -2.78
N LEU A 103 5.53 -2.33 -3.45
CA LEU A 103 6.54 -2.24 -4.51
C LEU A 103 6.00 -3.01 -5.73
N GLY A 104 5.43 -2.28 -6.69
CA GLY A 104 4.68 -2.90 -7.80
C GLY A 104 3.52 -3.74 -7.28
N HIS A 105 3.51 -5.03 -7.60
CA HIS A 105 2.49 -6.01 -7.19
C HIS A 105 2.84 -6.74 -5.88
N LEU A 106 3.85 -6.28 -5.16
CA LEU A 106 4.28 -6.86 -3.89
C LEU A 106 3.99 -5.91 -2.73
N TYR A 107 3.57 -6.46 -1.60
CA TYR A 107 3.42 -5.77 -0.33
C TYR A 107 4.28 -6.49 0.70
N ILE A 108 5.37 -5.85 1.11
CA ILE A 108 6.40 -6.45 1.96
C ILE A 108 6.54 -5.63 3.23
N GLY A 109 6.69 -6.30 4.37
CA GLY A 109 6.80 -5.58 5.63
C GLY A 109 7.08 -6.44 6.85
N THR A 110 6.71 -5.89 8.00
CA THR A 110 6.87 -6.49 9.32
C THR A 110 5.53 -6.72 9.98
N LEU A 111 5.34 -7.92 10.51
CA LEU A 111 4.25 -8.26 11.41
C LEU A 111 4.65 -7.91 12.84
N TYR A 112 3.78 -7.13 13.50
CA TYR A 112 3.88 -6.78 14.89
C TYR A 112 2.80 -7.51 15.69
N HIS A 113 3.16 -8.03 16.87
CA HIS A 113 2.22 -8.54 17.86
C HIS A 113 2.38 -7.74 19.16
N ARG A 114 1.31 -7.08 19.61
CA ARG A 114 1.33 -6.18 20.78
C ARG A 114 2.45 -5.13 20.69
N GLY A 115 2.66 -4.57 19.50
CA GLY A 115 3.67 -3.54 19.23
C GLY A 115 5.12 -4.04 19.12
N ARG A 116 5.38 -5.36 19.22
CA ARG A 116 6.70 -5.94 19.02
C ARG A 116 6.79 -6.59 17.65
N ALA A 117 7.86 -6.31 16.90
CA ALA A 117 8.12 -7.00 15.65
C ALA A 117 8.37 -8.50 15.93
N ILE A 118 7.67 -9.38 15.21
CA ILE A 118 7.78 -10.83 15.41
C ILE A 118 8.13 -11.62 14.14
N SER A 119 7.85 -11.08 12.96
CA SER A 119 8.14 -11.75 11.68
C SER A 119 8.15 -10.75 10.56
N ARG A 120 8.84 -11.09 9.46
CA ARG A 120 8.59 -10.46 8.16
C ARG A 120 7.36 -11.10 7.52
N PHE A 121 6.74 -10.39 6.58
CA PHE A 121 5.73 -10.94 5.68
C PHE A 121 5.96 -10.42 4.26
N CYS A 122 5.44 -11.17 3.29
CA CYS A 122 5.35 -10.74 1.91
C CYS A 122 4.01 -11.17 1.34
N ALA A 123 3.38 -10.28 0.59
CA ALA A 123 2.14 -10.55 -0.11
C ALA A 123 2.27 -10.17 -1.58
N ALA A 124 1.61 -10.93 -2.43
CA ALA A 124 1.42 -10.60 -3.82
C ALA A 124 -0.03 -10.16 -4.03
N GLU A 125 -0.24 -9.21 -4.93
CA GLU A 125 -1.57 -8.82 -5.36
C GLU A 125 -2.26 -9.99 -6.09
N GLY A 126 -3.52 -10.26 -5.74
CA GLY A 126 -4.32 -11.38 -6.21
C GLY A 126 -4.39 -12.58 -5.24
N GLU A 127 -5.00 -13.67 -5.72
CA GLU A 127 -5.32 -14.88 -4.95
C GLU A 127 -4.13 -15.85 -4.77
N ALA A 128 -3.06 -15.64 -5.54
CA ALA A 128 -1.87 -16.48 -5.51
C ALA A 128 -0.85 -15.95 -4.50
N ALA A 129 -0.43 -16.82 -3.57
CA ALA A 129 0.64 -16.49 -2.64
C ALA A 129 1.98 -16.36 -3.37
N PRO A 130 2.86 -15.42 -2.96
CA PRO A 130 4.24 -15.44 -3.41
C PRO A 130 4.93 -16.72 -2.91
N THR A 131 5.92 -17.20 -3.66
CA THR A 131 6.68 -18.41 -3.29
C THR A 131 7.71 -18.13 -2.19
N GLN A 132 8.21 -16.90 -2.10
CA GLN A 132 9.25 -16.51 -1.17
C GLN A 132 9.22 -15.02 -0.85
N CYS A 133 9.88 -14.68 0.26
CA CYS A 133 10.09 -13.32 0.72
C CYS A 133 11.44 -12.78 0.24
N ASP A 134 11.64 -12.71 -1.07
CA ASP A 134 12.83 -12.10 -1.63
C ASP A 134 12.52 -10.64 -1.93
N ALA A 135 13.18 -9.74 -1.22
CA ALA A 135 13.26 -8.36 -1.66
C ALA A 135 13.99 -8.39 -2.99
N GLU A 136 13.29 -8.13 -4.09
CA GLU A 136 13.92 -7.88 -5.37
C GLU A 136 14.77 -6.60 -5.21
N THR A 137 15.98 -6.80 -4.70
CA THR A 137 17.01 -5.77 -4.59
C THR A 137 17.63 -5.72 -5.98
N THR A 138 16.96 -5.02 -6.88
CA THR A 138 17.60 -4.61 -8.12
C THR A 138 17.91 -3.13 -7.97
N SER A 139 19.19 -2.89 -7.68
CA SER A 139 19.89 -1.61 -7.64
C SER A 139 19.68 -0.73 -8.86
#